data_AF-A0A820KFK9-F1
#
_entry.id   AF-A0A820KFK9-F1
#
_cell.length_a   1.000
_cell.length_b   1.000
_cell.length_c   1.000
_cell.angle_alpha   90.00
_cell.angle_beta   90.00
_cell.angle_gamma   90.00
#
_symmetry.space_group_name_H-M   'P 1'
#
loop_
_entity.id
_entity.type
_entity.pdbx_description
1 polymer ?
#
loop_
_entity_poly.entity_id
_entity_poly.type
_entity_poly.pdbx_seq_one_letter_code
_entity_poly.pdbx_strand_id
1 'polypeptide(L)'
;ANCNYIQKNPWIHLMMSKRLDAAIDEFCCLCLRDYIYPWLSTITHDDSFVYEVKYLFRYLLASIIRHLHKVDINAFITERFLPLILQTYDRYIQTKEKMSVNNSIDFLRTMYKDDLHIAMYNREAELKYLKNLVSNLMPLITPEFISKCQGTRHLLCEIFVSQILLDSIDALCQPNIMNRLFHLYFSTAIERRQLNNITDSDEQSKSYVEILSHF
;
A
#
# COMPACT_ATOMS: atom_id res chain seq x y z
N ALA A 1 -17.16 8.18 -25.93
CA ALA A 1 -18.07 8.52 -24.82
C ALA A 1 -17.86 7.70 -23.53
N ASN A 2 -17.13 6.56 -23.54
CA ASN A 2 -17.08 5.64 -22.39
C ASN A 2 -15.98 5.87 -21.32
N CYS A 3 -15.00 6.78 -21.52
CA CYS A 3 -13.95 7.00 -20.51
C CYS A 3 -14.42 7.76 -19.26
N ASN A 4 -15.47 8.58 -19.36
CA ASN A 4 -15.89 9.45 -18.25
C ASN A 4 -16.72 8.72 -17.18
N TYR A 5 -17.29 7.54 -17.49
CA TYR A 5 -18.05 6.76 -16.50
C TYR A 5 -17.15 5.99 -15.53
N ILE A 6 -15.98 5.56 -16.00
CA ILE A 6 -14.98 4.84 -15.20
C ILE A 6 -14.37 5.75 -14.11
N GLN A 7 -14.33 7.07 -14.34
CA GLN A 7 -13.89 8.09 -13.38
C GLN A 7 -14.92 8.37 -12.27
N LYS A 8 -16.21 8.12 -12.50
CA LYS A 8 -17.24 8.46 -11.51
C LYS A 8 -17.34 7.38 -10.41
N ASN A 9 -17.23 6.11 -10.78
CA ASN A 9 -17.31 4.96 -9.88
C ASN A 9 -16.23 3.90 -10.22
N PRO A 10 -15.03 3.97 -9.62
CA PRO A 10 -13.93 3.10 -9.99
C PRO A 10 -14.07 1.64 -9.56
N TRP A 11 -15.04 1.28 -8.72
CA TRP A 11 -15.28 -0.10 -8.29
C TRP A 11 -16.05 -0.95 -9.30
N ILE A 12 -16.64 -0.35 -10.34
CA ILE A 12 -17.42 -1.09 -11.34
C ILE A 12 -16.52 -2.08 -12.10
N HIS A 13 -16.94 -3.34 -12.19
CA HIS A 13 -16.22 -4.48 -12.78
C HIS A 13 -14.98 -5.00 -12.03
N LEU A 14 -14.71 -4.53 -10.81
CA LEU A 14 -13.68 -5.12 -9.95
C LEU A 14 -14.29 -6.22 -9.08
N MET A 15 -13.99 -7.47 -9.45
CA MET A 15 -14.48 -8.66 -8.77
C MET A 15 -13.36 -9.24 -7.89
N MET A 16 -13.57 -9.29 -6.58
CA MET A 16 -12.63 -9.85 -5.62
C MET A 16 -13.22 -11.05 -4.87
N SER A 17 -12.35 -11.87 -4.28
CA SER A 17 -12.78 -12.96 -3.40
C SER A 17 -13.43 -12.39 -2.13
N LYS A 18 -14.55 -12.97 -1.68
CA LYS A 18 -15.24 -12.57 -0.43
C LYS A 18 -14.30 -12.47 0.78
N ARG A 19 -13.33 -13.38 0.89
CA ARG A 19 -12.37 -13.37 2.01
C ARG A 19 -11.47 -12.14 1.97
N LEU A 20 -11.07 -11.73 0.77
CA LEU A 20 -10.23 -10.54 0.58
C LEU A 20 -11.05 -9.27 0.80
N ASP A 21 -12.29 -9.25 0.32
CA ASP A 21 -13.21 -8.14 0.52
C ASP A 21 -13.45 -7.85 2.02
N ALA A 22 -13.78 -8.90 2.80
CA ALA A 22 -14.00 -8.78 4.23
C ALA A 22 -12.74 -8.33 5.01
N ALA A 23 -11.56 -8.80 4.61
CA ALA A 23 -10.31 -8.38 5.25
C ALA A 23 -9.97 -6.92 4.96
N ILE A 24 -10.29 -6.43 3.75
CA ILE A 24 -10.07 -5.03 3.40
C ILE A 24 -11.11 -4.13 4.07
N ASP A 25 -12.37 -4.57 4.15
CA ASP A 25 -13.41 -3.93 4.96
C ASP A 25 -12.95 -3.77 6.41
N GLU A 26 -12.53 -4.86 7.06
CA GLU A 26 -12.02 -4.81 8.43
C GLU A 26 -10.84 -3.84 8.57
N PHE A 27 -9.86 -3.91 7.66
CA PHE A 27 -8.73 -2.98 7.64
C PHE A 27 -9.17 -1.52 7.53
N CYS A 28 -10.09 -1.21 6.60
CA CYS A 28 -10.59 0.15 6.44
C CYS A 28 -11.39 0.60 7.67
N CYS A 29 -12.18 -0.27 8.30
CA CYS A 29 -12.85 -0.01 9.56
C CYS A 29 -11.85 0.31 10.69
N LEU A 30 -10.75 -0.44 10.79
CA LEU A 30 -9.68 -0.18 11.76
C LEU A 30 -9.00 1.17 11.49
N CYS A 31 -8.66 1.47 10.23
CA CYS A 31 -8.09 2.76 9.86
C CYS A 31 -9.02 3.93 10.21
N LEU A 32 -10.32 3.78 9.95
CA LEU A 32 -11.30 4.79 10.34
C LEU A 32 -11.30 4.97 11.85
N ARG A 33 -11.44 3.88 12.61
CA ARG A 33 -11.48 3.85 14.08
C ARG A 33 -10.28 4.51 14.72
N ASP A 34 -9.08 4.15 14.28
CA ASP A 34 -7.87 4.46 15.00
C ASP A 34 -7.28 5.83 14.58
N TYR A 35 -7.51 6.27 13.33
CA TYR A 35 -6.90 7.50 12.81
C TYR A 35 -7.89 8.61 12.48
N ILE A 36 -9.11 8.28 12.02
CA ILE A 36 -10.04 9.28 11.48
C ILE A 36 -11.08 9.71 12.50
N TYR A 37 -11.70 8.78 13.23
CA TYR A 37 -12.72 9.13 14.23
C TYR A 37 -12.19 10.02 15.37
N PRO A 38 -11.00 9.80 15.96
CA PRO A 38 -10.49 10.66 17.02
C PRO A 38 -10.25 12.11 16.56
N TRP A 39 -9.78 12.27 15.32
CA TRP A 39 -9.61 13.58 14.70
C TRP A 39 -10.95 14.21 14.35
N LEU A 40 -11.85 13.45 13.73
CA LEU A 40 -13.15 13.92 13.26
C LEU A 40 -14.07 14.31 14.42
N SER A 41 -14.10 13.54 15.51
CA SER A 41 -14.89 13.86 16.70
C SER A 41 -14.51 15.21 17.32
N THR A 42 -13.28 15.66 17.07
CA THR A 42 -12.79 16.97 17.51
C THR A 42 -13.36 18.12 16.65
N ILE A 43 -13.76 17.83 15.41
CA ILE A 43 -14.19 18.84 14.42
C ILE A 43 -15.71 18.85 14.24
N THR A 44 -16.36 17.69 14.12
CA THR A 44 -17.79 17.59 13.78
C THR A 44 -18.40 16.28 14.29
N HIS A 45 -19.66 16.35 14.73
CA HIS A 45 -20.43 15.22 15.29
C HIS A 45 -21.47 14.65 14.29
N ASP A 46 -21.35 15.01 13.01
CA ASP A 46 -22.26 14.56 11.95
C ASP A 46 -21.75 13.26 11.32
N ASP A 47 -22.60 12.24 11.33
CA ASP A 47 -22.33 10.93 10.74
C ASP A 47 -22.28 10.98 9.20
N SER A 48 -22.82 12.03 8.57
CA SER A 48 -22.82 12.21 7.12
C SER A 48 -21.40 12.24 6.53
N PHE A 49 -20.45 12.83 7.24
CA PHE A 49 -19.05 12.87 6.82
C PHE A 49 -18.40 11.49 6.79
N VAL A 50 -18.79 10.59 7.70
CA VAL A 50 -18.25 9.23 7.76
C VAL A 50 -18.60 8.46 6.48
N TYR A 51 -19.81 8.64 5.95
CA TYR A 51 -20.21 8.03 4.68
C TYR A 51 -19.40 8.56 3.49
N GLU A 52 -19.11 9.86 3.46
CA GLU A 52 -18.23 10.44 2.43
C GLU A 52 -16.81 9.88 2.52
N VAL A 53 -16.26 9.74 3.72
CA VAL A 53 -14.93 9.15 3.92
C VAL A 53 -14.91 7.70 3.46
N LYS A 54 -15.91 6.89 3.82
CA LYS A 54 -16.04 5.50 3.35
C LYS A 54 -16.10 5.42 1.83
N TYR A 55 -16.88 6.29 1.19
CA TYR A 55 -16.92 6.41 -0.26
C TYR A 55 -15.54 6.72 -0.85
N LEU A 56 -14.79 7.63 -0.23
CA LEU A 56 -13.42 7.95 -0.64
C LEU A 56 -12.48 6.75 -0.48
N PHE A 57 -12.53 6.01 0.63
CA PHE A 57 -11.74 4.78 0.81
C PHE A 57 -12.03 3.76 -0.30
N ARG A 58 -13.31 3.53 -0.59
CA ARG A 58 -13.71 2.63 -1.67
C ARG A 58 -13.21 3.11 -3.03
N TYR A 59 -13.33 4.40 -3.31
CA TYR A 59 -12.79 5.01 -4.52
C TYR A 59 -11.27 4.83 -4.62
N LEU A 60 -10.56 5.12 -3.53
CA LEU A 60 -9.10 5.07 -3.46
C LEU A 60 -8.60 3.65 -3.73
N LEU A 61 -9.15 2.67 -3.01
CA LEU A 61 -8.80 1.26 -3.12
C LEU A 61 -9.06 0.72 -4.54
N ALA A 62 -10.23 1.03 -5.10
CA ALA A 62 -10.59 0.59 -6.44
C ALA A 62 -9.66 1.20 -7.52
N SER A 63 -9.27 2.48 -7.36
CA SER A 63 -8.29 3.12 -8.23
C SER A 63 -6.94 2.42 -8.14
N ILE A 64 -6.43 2.20 -6.92
CA ILE A 64 -5.16 1.50 -6.68
C ILE A 64 -5.17 0.12 -7.36
N ILE A 65 -6.21 -0.69 -7.12
CA ILE A 65 -6.29 -2.05 -7.67
C ILE A 65 -6.31 -2.03 -9.21
N ARG A 66 -7.06 -1.10 -9.83
CA ARG A 66 -7.05 -0.96 -11.30
C ARG A 66 -5.69 -0.56 -11.85
N HIS A 67 -4.97 0.30 -11.14
CA HIS A 67 -3.61 0.66 -11.53
C HIS A 67 -2.66 -0.51 -11.36
N LEU A 68 -2.75 -1.30 -10.28
CA LEU A 68 -1.97 -2.52 -10.11
C LEU A 68 -2.26 -3.55 -11.20
N HIS A 69 -3.51 -3.75 -11.60
CA HIS A 69 -3.87 -4.68 -12.68
C HIS A 69 -3.28 -4.29 -14.05
N LYS A 70 -2.99 -3.00 -14.27
CA LYS A 70 -2.32 -2.54 -15.50
C LYS A 70 -0.81 -2.76 -15.47
N VAL A 71 -0.22 -2.98 -14.29
CA VAL A 71 1.20 -3.23 -14.14
C VAL A 71 1.46 -4.71 -14.41
N ASP A 72 2.30 -5.00 -15.40
CA ASP A 72 2.79 -6.36 -15.61
C ASP A 72 3.76 -6.72 -14.48
N ILE A 73 3.23 -7.47 -13.51
CA ILE A 73 3.96 -7.89 -12.32
C ILE A 73 5.15 -8.78 -12.72
N ASN A 74 5.01 -9.60 -13.76
CA ASN A 74 6.07 -10.52 -14.18
C ASN A 74 7.24 -9.74 -14.77
N ALA A 75 6.96 -8.85 -15.71
CA ALA A 75 7.97 -7.96 -16.29
C ALA A 75 8.61 -7.07 -15.21
N PHE A 76 7.81 -6.54 -14.29
CA PHE A 76 8.34 -5.75 -13.16
C PHE A 76 9.31 -6.56 -12.30
N ILE A 77 8.98 -7.81 -11.97
CA ILE A 77 9.83 -8.68 -11.16
C ILE A 77 11.14 -8.99 -11.89
N THR A 78 11.07 -9.41 -13.15
CA THR A 78 12.25 -9.86 -13.90
C THR A 78 13.16 -8.72 -14.34
N GLU A 79 12.58 -7.61 -14.81
CA GLU A 79 13.36 -6.52 -15.42
C GLU A 79 13.82 -5.46 -14.41
N ARG A 80 13.10 -5.27 -13.29
CA ARG A 80 13.41 -4.21 -12.32
C ARG A 80 13.75 -4.74 -10.95
N PHE A 81 12.92 -5.61 -10.39
CA PHE A 81 13.07 -6.06 -9.01
C PHE A 81 14.28 -6.97 -8.81
N LEU A 82 14.44 -7.99 -9.67
CA LEU A 82 15.52 -8.95 -9.56
C LEU A 82 16.90 -8.31 -9.74
N PRO A 83 17.15 -7.46 -10.77
CA PRO A 83 18.42 -6.74 -10.89
C PRO A 83 18.70 -5.85 -9.68
N LEU A 84 17.70 -5.17 -9.13
CA LEU A 84 17.86 -4.30 -7.97
C LEU A 84 18.28 -5.10 -6.73
N ILE A 85 17.65 -6.24 -6.46
CA ILE A 85 18.04 -7.13 -5.36
C ILE A 85 19.46 -7.63 -5.54
N LEU A 86 19.82 -8.09 -6.74
CA LEU A 86 21.14 -8.59 -7.04
C LEU A 86 22.20 -7.51 -6.85
N GLN A 87 21.95 -6.28 -7.31
CA GLN A 87 22.85 -5.14 -7.09
C GLN A 87 22.99 -4.77 -5.61
N THR A 88 21.90 -4.79 -4.85
CA THR A 88 21.94 -4.51 -3.41
C THR A 88 22.69 -5.62 -2.66
N TYR A 89 22.51 -6.87 -3.06
CA TYR A 89 23.18 -8.02 -2.48
C TYR A 89 24.69 -8.03 -2.79
N ASP A 90 25.07 -7.71 -4.03
CA ASP A 90 26.48 -7.56 -4.42
C ASP A 90 27.15 -6.42 -3.62
N ARG A 91 26.49 -5.26 -3.51
CA ARG A 91 26.93 -4.15 -2.64
C ARG A 91 27.07 -4.56 -1.18
N TYR A 92 26.16 -5.39 -0.67
CA TYR A 92 26.23 -5.91 0.69
C TYR A 92 27.50 -6.73 0.93
N ILE A 93 27.80 -7.67 0.03
CA ILE A 93 29.00 -8.52 0.13
C ILE A 93 30.26 -7.66 0.10
N GLN A 94 30.39 -6.78 -0.89
CA GLN A 94 31.56 -5.91 -1.04
C GLN A 94 31.78 -4.99 0.17
N THR A 95 30.71 -4.58 0.85
CA THR A 95 30.80 -3.73 2.05
C THR A 95 31.20 -4.55 3.27
N LYS A 96 30.67 -5.76 3.40
CA LYS A 96 31.01 -6.70 4.48
C LYS A 96 32.47 -7.15 4.43
N GLU A 97 33.04 -7.27 3.24
CA GLU A 97 34.47 -7.58 3.07
C GLU A 97 35.39 -6.41 3.48
N LYS A 98 34.91 -5.17 3.34
CA LYS A 98 35.69 -3.95 3.65
C LYS A 98 35.56 -3.49 5.11
N MET A 99 34.47 -3.84 5.79
CA MET A 99 34.17 -3.36 7.14
C MET A 99 33.40 -4.42 7.95
N SER A 100 33.78 -4.62 9.22
CA SER A 100 32.96 -5.44 10.14
C SER A 100 31.67 -4.70 10.49
N VAL A 101 30.57 -5.45 10.65
CA VAL A 101 29.22 -4.93 10.93
C VAL A 101 29.10 -4.51 12.41
N ASN A 102 29.96 -3.58 12.86
CA ASN A 102 29.93 -3.08 14.23
C ASN A 102 28.99 -1.88 14.36
N ASN A 103 28.93 -1.01 13.34
CA ASN A 103 28.01 0.13 13.26
C ASN A 103 27.08 -0.03 12.05
N SER A 104 25.78 -0.18 12.28
CA SER A 104 24.78 -0.36 11.22
C SER A 104 24.65 0.86 10.29
N ILE A 105 24.79 2.07 10.83
CA ILE A 105 24.64 3.32 10.08
C ILE A 105 25.84 3.55 9.14
N ASP A 106 27.06 3.36 9.63
CA ASP A 106 28.28 3.53 8.83
C ASP A 106 28.38 2.45 7.74
N PHE A 107 27.91 1.24 8.05
CA PHE A 107 27.78 0.15 7.10
C PHE A 107 26.82 0.52 5.96
N LEU A 108 25.62 1.02 6.27
CA LEU A 108 24.65 1.45 5.27
C LEU A 108 25.16 2.62 4.42
N ARG A 109 25.85 3.59 5.03
CA ARG A 109 26.47 4.71 4.31
C ARG A 109 27.54 4.22 3.33
N THR A 110 28.33 3.23 3.73
CA THR A 110 29.38 2.64 2.88
C THR A 110 28.81 1.74 1.78
N MET A 111 27.66 1.12 2.03
CA MET A 111 26.94 0.26 1.09
C MET A 111 26.29 1.06 -0.04
N TYR A 112 25.63 2.17 0.29
CA TYR A 112 24.87 2.96 -0.68
C TYR A 112 25.64 4.16 -1.23
N LYS A 113 26.67 4.67 -0.54
CA LYS A 113 27.52 5.80 -0.95
C LYS A 113 26.72 6.92 -1.65
N ASP A 114 26.91 7.07 -2.96
CA ASP A 114 26.35 8.13 -3.81
C ASP A 114 24.91 7.83 -4.29
N ASP A 115 24.43 6.60 -4.13
CA ASP A 115 23.07 6.15 -4.50
C ASP A 115 22.09 6.21 -3.32
N LEU A 116 22.44 6.87 -2.22
CA LEU A 116 21.56 6.94 -1.06
C LEU A 116 20.29 7.72 -1.40
N HIS A 117 19.14 7.07 -1.24
CA HIS A 117 17.86 7.69 -1.51
C HIS A 117 17.60 8.88 -0.57
N ILE A 118 17.02 9.98 -1.08
CA ILE A 118 16.79 11.23 -0.33
C ILE A 118 16.02 10.99 0.99
N ALA A 119 15.08 10.04 0.97
CA ALA A 119 14.30 9.67 2.15
C ALA A 119 15.12 9.01 3.27
N MET A 120 16.32 8.50 2.99
CA MET A 120 17.16 7.78 3.97
C MET A 120 18.12 8.69 4.73
N TYR A 121 18.20 9.99 4.38
CA TYR A 121 19.12 10.92 5.04
C TYR A 121 18.63 11.29 6.44
N ASN A 122 17.42 11.83 6.54
CA ASN A 122 16.82 12.33 7.77
C ASN A 122 15.31 12.04 7.78
N ARG A 123 14.73 11.92 8.97
CA ARG A 123 13.28 11.75 9.16
C ARG A 123 12.45 12.88 8.53
N GLU A 124 12.96 14.10 8.56
CA GLU A 124 12.31 15.25 7.90
C GLU A 124 12.35 15.12 6.36
N ALA A 125 13.47 14.65 5.81
CA ALA A 125 13.63 14.42 4.37
C ALA A 125 12.75 13.27 3.88
N GLU A 126 12.63 12.21 4.67
CA GLU A 126 11.69 11.11 4.46
C GLU A 126 10.25 11.61 4.38
N LEU A 127 9.81 12.35 5.40
CA LEU A 127 8.47 12.89 5.49
C LEU A 127 8.18 13.85 4.34
N LYS A 128 9.13 14.71 3.95
CA LYS A 128 9.00 15.60 2.79
C LYS A 128 8.90 14.82 1.48
N TYR A 129 9.69 13.76 1.33
CA TYR A 129 9.63 12.88 0.15
C TYR A 129 8.27 12.19 0.04
N LEU A 130 7.78 11.58 1.13
CA LEU A 130 6.50 10.90 1.17
C LEU A 130 5.33 11.85 0.89
N LYS A 131 5.37 13.08 1.42
CA LYS A 131 4.38 14.11 1.10
C LYS A 131 4.35 14.45 -0.38
N ASN A 132 5.50 14.62 -1.01
CA ASN A 132 5.58 14.91 -2.44
C ASN A 132 5.08 13.72 -3.27
N LEU A 133 5.45 12.50 -2.89
CA LEU A 133 4.99 11.27 -3.53
C LEU A 133 3.47 11.15 -3.48
N VAL A 134 2.87 11.28 -2.30
CA VAL A 134 1.42 11.21 -2.11
C VAL A 134 0.73 12.35 -2.84
N SER A 135 1.24 13.58 -2.77
CA SER A 135 0.67 14.74 -3.48
C SER A 135 0.58 14.54 -5.00
N ASN A 136 1.58 13.87 -5.58
CA ASN A 136 1.60 13.49 -7.00
C ASN A 136 0.65 12.33 -7.31
N LEU A 137 0.41 11.46 -6.34
CA LEU A 137 -0.49 10.32 -6.45
C LEU A 137 -1.97 10.74 -6.23
N MET A 138 -2.23 11.78 -5.43
CA MET A 138 -3.60 12.24 -5.11
C MET A 138 -4.52 12.44 -6.33
N PRO A 139 -4.09 13.04 -7.45
CA PRO A 139 -4.95 13.20 -8.62
C PRO A 139 -5.39 11.87 -9.23
N LEU A 140 -4.64 10.78 -9.01
CA LEU A 140 -4.96 9.44 -9.49
C LEU A 140 -5.87 8.70 -8.52
N ILE A 141 -5.69 8.92 -7.21
CA ILE A 141 -6.40 8.16 -6.19
C ILE A 141 -7.67 8.89 -5.71
N THR A 142 -7.78 10.21 -5.82
CA THR A 142 -8.94 10.96 -5.30
C THR A 142 -9.91 11.44 -6.39
N PRO A 143 -11.21 11.61 -6.07
CA PRO A 143 -12.16 12.21 -6.99
C PRO A 143 -11.81 13.65 -7.35
N GLU A 144 -12.22 14.08 -8.55
CA GLU A 144 -11.89 15.40 -9.09
C GLU A 144 -12.34 16.59 -8.21
N PHE A 145 -13.41 16.44 -7.42
CA PHE A 145 -13.89 17.52 -6.56
C PHE A 145 -12.92 17.84 -5.42
N ILE A 146 -12.25 16.83 -4.86
CA ILE A 146 -11.21 16.99 -3.82
C ILE A 146 -9.91 17.45 -4.48
N SER A 147 -9.58 16.89 -5.66
CA SER A 147 -8.35 17.24 -6.36
C SER A 147 -8.32 18.70 -6.85
N LYS A 148 -9.48 19.32 -7.12
CA LYS A 148 -9.57 20.73 -7.54
C LYS A 148 -9.26 21.72 -6.41
N CYS A 149 -9.53 21.36 -5.16
CA CYS A 149 -9.19 22.20 -4.01
C CYS A 149 -7.76 21.91 -3.56
N GLN A 150 -6.83 22.82 -3.89
CA GLN A 150 -5.43 22.66 -3.51
C GLN A 150 -5.24 22.58 -1.99
N GLY A 151 -5.99 23.37 -1.21
CA GLY A 151 -5.91 23.38 0.26
C GLY A 151 -6.33 22.05 0.87
N THR A 152 -7.50 21.54 0.49
CA THR A 152 -8.01 20.24 0.97
C THR A 152 -7.08 19.10 0.57
N ARG A 153 -6.54 19.13 -0.66
CA ARG A 153 -5.57 18.12 -1.12
C ARG A 153 -4.31 18.10 -0.26
N HIS A 154 -3.71 19.26 0.01
CA HIS A 154 -2.50 19.33 0.84
C HIS A 154 -2.78 18.93 2.28
N LEU A 155 -3.90 19.37 2.86
CA LEU A 155 -4.27 19.02 4.23
C LEU A 155 -4.51 17.52 4.38
N LEU A 156 -5.21 16.89 3.43
CA LEU A 156 -5.40 15.44 3.44
C LEU A 156 -4.09 14.68 3.26
N CYS A 157 -3.19 15.14 2.37
CA CYS A 157 -1.86 14.55 2.23
C CYS A 157 -1.07 14.65 3.54
N GLU A 158 -1.11 15.80 4.18
CA GLU A 158 -0.38 16.08 5.41
C GLU A 158 -0.83 15.12 6.52
N ILE A 159 -2.14 15.02 6.75
CA ILE A 159 -2.72 14.14 7.76
C ILE A 159 -2.43 12.68 7.42
N PHE A 160 -2.69 12.26 6.18
CA PHE A 160 -2.51 10.87 5.76
C PHE A 160 -1.05 10.41 5.88
N VAL A 161 -0.12 11.24 5.42
CA VAL A 161 1.31 10.90 5.47
C VAL A 161 1.80 10.89 6.92
N SER A 162 1.48 11.93 7.69
CA SER A 162 2.00 12.07 9.05
C SER A 162 1.43 11.07 10.05
N GLN A 163 0.14 10.70 9.92
CA GLN A 163 -0.54 9.84 10.89
C GLN A 163 -0.57 8.37 10.48
N ILE A 164 -0.64 8.07 9.19
CA ILE A 164 -0.90 6.69 8.73
C ILE A 164 0.31 6.15 8.01
N LEU A 165 0.76 6.82 6.94
CA LEU A 165 1.76 6.24 6.04
C LEU A 165 3.11 6.05 6.73
N LEU A 166 3.51 7.01 7.54
CA LEU A 166 4.80 7.01 8.22
C LEU A 166 4.90 5.85 9.22
N ASP A 167 3.93 5.74 10.13
CA ASP A 167 3.86 4.66 11.11
C ASP A 167 3.66 3.29 10.43
N SER A 168 2.91 3.25 9.32
CA SER A 168 2.73 2.03 8.53
C SER A 168 4.03 1.56 7.89
N ILE A 169 4.83 2.47 7.33
CA ILE A 169 6.14 2.16 6.75
C ILE A 169 7.09 1.68 7.85
N ASP A 170 7.10 2.34 9.01
CA ASP A 170 7.94 1.95 10.14
C ASP A 170 7.57 0.55 10.65
N ALA A 171 6.28 0.25 10.78
CA ALA A 171 5.80 -1.08 11.13
C ALA A 171 6.18 -2.12 10.07
N LEU A 172 5.98 -1.81 8.79
CA LEU A 172 6.33 -2.73 7.70
C LEU A 172 7.84 -2.99 7.63
N CYS A 173 8.68 -2.00 7.93
CA CYS A 173 10.13 -2.14 7.95
C CYS A 173 10.66 -3.00 9.12
N GLN A 174 9.81 -3.36 10.10
CA GLN A 174 10.25 -4.22 11.19
C GLN A 174 10.48 -5.66 10.69
N PRO A 175 11.66 -6.25 10.94
CA PRO A 175 12.00 -7.58 10.42
C PRO A 175 11.04 -8.66 10.93
N ASN A 176 10.53 -8.52 12.16
CA ASN A 176 9.56 -9.45 12.74
C ASN A 176 8.23 -9.46 11.97
N ILE A 177 7.75 -8.28 11.56
CA ILE A 177 6.50 -8.14 10.81
C ILE A 177 6.69 -8.74 9.41
N MET A 178 7.78 -8.41 8.72
CA MET A 178 8.10 -9.00 7.41
C MET A 178 8.23 -10.51 7.47
N ASN A 179 8.96 -11.04 8.44
CA ASN A 179 9.14 -12.49 8.61
C ASN A 179 7.79 -13.18 8.85
N ARG A 180 6.91 -12.57 9.66
CA ARG A 180 5.56 -13.09 9.89
C ARG A 180 4.72 -13.07 8.61
N LEU A 181 4.79 -11.99 7.82
CA LEU A 181 4.09 -11.90 6.53
C LEU A 181 4.59 -12.97 5.55
N PHE A 182 5.90 -13.17 5.45
CA PHE A 182 6.47 -14.24 4.63
C PHE A 182 6.03 -15.62 5.11
N HIS A 183 6.08 -15.87 6.42
CA HIS A 183 5.63 -17.14 6.98
C HIS A 183 4.16 -17.42 6.63
N LEU A 184 3.27 -16.43 6.81
CA LEU A 184 1.85 -16.54 6.45
C LEU A 184 1.65 -16.77 4.95
N TYR A 185 2.41 -16.08 4.11
CA TYR A 185 2.35 -16.28 2.66
C TYR A 185 2.79 -17.70 2.27
N PHE A 186 3.92 -18.17 2.77
CA PHE A 186 4.42 -19.50 2.43
C PHE A 186 3.52 -20.59 2.99
N SER A 187 3.03 -20.48 4.22
CA SER A 187 2.11 -21.48 4.79
C SER A 187 0.83 -21.58 3.98
N THR A 188 0.22 -20.44 3.61
CA THR A 188 -0.99 -20.43 2.78
C THR A 188 -0.75 -20.87 1.34
N ALA A 189 0.41 -20.57 0.75
CA ALA A 189 0.78 -21.03 -0.58
C ALA A 189 1.01 -22.54 -0.62
N ILE A 190 1.65 -23.10 0.42
CA ILE A 190 1.84 -24.54 0.59
C ILE A 190 0.48 -25.22 0.76
N GLU A 191 -0.38 -24.69 1.63
CA GLU A 191 -1.73 -25.22 1.85
C GLU A 191 -2.56 -25.22 0.56
N ARG A 192 -2.50 -24.14 -0.22
CA ARG A 192 -3.16 -24.06 -1.55
C ARG A 192 -2.60 -25.09 -2.54
N ARG A 193 -1.28 -25.34 -2.55
CA ARG A 193 -0.69 -26.40 -3.39
C ARG A 193 -1.16 -27.78 -2.97
N GLN A 194 -1.27 -28.05 -1.67
CA GLN A 194 -1.76 -29.32 -1.15
C GLN A 194 -3.24 -29.54 -1.48
N LEU A 195 -4.08 -28.51 -1.34
CA LEU A 195 -5.48 -28.55 -1.72
C LEU A 195 -5.67 -28.77 -3.23
N ASN A 196 -4.91 -28.06 -4.07
CA ASN A 196 -4.97 -28.24 -5.53
C ASN A 196 -4.54 -29.64 -5.99
N ASN A 197 -3.72 -30.36 -5.22
CA ASN A 197 -3.36 -31.75 -5.52
C ASN A 197 -4.43 -32.77 -5.08
N ILE A 198 -5.44 -32.34 -4.31
CA ILE A 198 -6.52 -33.19 -3.78
C ILE A 198 -7.83 -32.93 -4.53
N THR A 199 -8.08 -31.72 -5.02
CA THR A 199 -9.30 -31.35 -5.75
C THR A 199 -9.06 -31.19 -7.25
N ASP A 200 -9.00 -32.31 -7.97
CA ASP A 200 -9.34 -32.38 -9.41
C ASP A 200 -10.85 -32.65 -9.63
N SER A 201 -11.67 -32.55 -8.57
CA SER A 201 -13.10 -32.94 -8.62
C SER A 201 -14.12 -31.98 -8.00
N ASP A 202 -13.74 -30.79 -7.53
CA ASP A 202 -14.72 -29.82 -6.98
C ASP A 202 -14.43 -28.35 -7.37
N GLU A 203 -14.58 -28.02 -8.66
CA GLU A 203 -14.83 -26.65 -9.10
C GLU A 203 -16.27 -26.24 -8.77
N GLN A 204 -16.58 -25.90 -7.50
CA GLN A 204 -17.87 -25.27 -7.17
C GLN A 204 -17.73 -24.03 -6.27
N SER A 205 -17.84 -22.88 -6.94
CA SER A 205 -18.20 -21.54 -6.45
C SER A 205 -17.18 -20.76 -5.60
N LYS A 206 -16.09 -20.29 -6.22
CA LYS A 206 -15.49 -19.02 -5.78
C LYS A 206 -16.49 -17.90 -6.10
N SER A 207 -17.35 -17.53 -5.15
CA SER A 207 -18.27 -16.41 -5.37
C SER A 207 -17.47 -15.10 -5.31
N TYR A 208 -17.32 -14.45 -6.45
CA TYR A 208 -16.70 -13.13 -6.54
C TYR A 208 -17.73 -12.06 -6.15
N VAL A 209 -17.27 -11.05 -5.41
CA VAL A 209 -18.09 -9.92 -4.96
C VAL A 209 -17.43 -8.63 -5.40
N GLU A 210 -18.24 -7.62 -5.69
CA GLU A 210 -17.73 -6.28 -5.99
C GLU A 210 -17.04 -5.67 -4.77
N ILE A 211 -15.91 -5.01 -5.01
CA ILE A 211 -15.08 -4.41 -3.96
C ILE A 211 -15.91 -3.52 -3.04
N LEU A 212 -15.89 -3.84 -1.74
CA LEU A 212 -16.48 -3.09 -0.64
C LEU A 212 -17.96 -2.80 -0.91
N SER A 213 -18.69 -3.78 -1.43
CA SER A 213 -20.12 -3.64 -1.74
C SER A 213 -20.99 -3.42 -0.49
N HIS A 214 -20.51 -3.85 0.67
CA HIS A 214 -21.18 -3.74 1.97
C HIS A 214 -20.56 -2.68 2.90
N PHE A 215 -19.57 -1.92 2.43
CA PHE A 215 -18.77 -0.97 3.23
C PHE A 215 -19.39 0.42 3.36
#